data_AF-A0A351CEA7-F1
#
_entry.id   AF-A0A351CEA7-F1
#
_cell.length_a   1.000
_cell.length_b   1.000
_cell.length_c   1.000
_cell.angle_alpha   90.00
_cell.angle_beta   90.00
_cell.angle_gamma   90.00
#
_symmetry.space_group_name_H-M   'P 1'
#
loop_
_entity.id
_entity.type
_entity.pdbx_description
1 polymer ?
#
loop_
_entity_poly.entity_id
_entity_poly.type
_entity_poly.pdbx_seq_one_letter_code
_entity_poly.pdbx_strand_id
1 'polypeptide(L)' 'MYPSILIVDDEPSILQSLSGLLSDEGFEIITAANGYEALKIVDTES' A
#
# COMPACT_ATOMS: atom_id res chain seq x y z
N MET A 1 -2.00 17.76 0.95
CA MET A 1 -1.79 16.45 0.29
C MET A 1 -1.57 15.47 1.42
N TYR A 2 -2.39 14.42 1.50
CA TYR A 2 -2.18 13.37 2.51
C TYR A 2 -0.93 12.57 2.14
N PRO A 3 -0.20 12.00 3.11
CA PRO A 3 0.94 11.15 2.80
C PRO A 3 0.47 9.87 2.10
N SER A 4 1.27 9.36 1.17
CA SER A 4 1.06 8.03 0.60
C SER A 4 1.53 6.95 1.59
N ILE A 5 0.79 5.83 1.62
CA ILE A 5 1.06 4.69 2.49
C ILE A 5 1.22 3.44 1.64
N LEU A 6 2.37 2.78 1.75
CA LEU A 6 2.63 1.47 1.15
C LEU A 6 2.37 0.35 2.17
N ILE A 7 1.43 -0.54 1.85
CA ILE A 7 1.08 -1.71 2.66
C ILE A 7 1.66 -2.95 1.98
N VAL A 8 2.41 -3.75 2.74
CA VAL A 8 3.06 -4.97 2.23
C VAL A 8 2.61 -6.16 3.04
N ASP A 9 1.85 -7.05 2.42
CA ASP A 9 1.29 -8.24 3.05
C ASP A 9 1.00 -9.31 1.97
N ASP A 10 1.24 -10.58 2.28
CA ASP A 10 1.02 -11.69 1.33
C ASP A 10 -0.44 -12.14 1.26
N GLU A 11 -1.28 -11.72 2.22
CA GLU A 11 -2.70 -12.04 2.26
C GLU A 11 -3.55 -10.95 1.56
N PRO A 12 -4.23 -11.26 0.42
CA PRO A 12 -5.02 -10.28 -0.31
C PRO A 12 -6.18 -9.69 0.50
N SER A 13 -6.73 -10.46 1.44
CA SER A 13 -7.81 -10.04 2.35
C SER A 13 -7.35 -8.91 3.27
N ILE A 14 -6.11 -8.96 3.76
CA ILE A 14 -5.51 -7.93 4.61
C ILE A 14 -5.26 -6.66 3.79
N LEU A 15 -4.66 -6.78 2.61
CA LEU A 15 -4.44 -5.66 1.71
C LEU A 15 -5.74 -4.92 1.38
N GLN A 16 -6.81 -5.66 1.05
CA GLN A 16 -8.11 -5.07 0.73
C GLN A 16 -8.74 -4.38 1.95
N SER A 17 -8.67 -5.02 3.12
CA SER A 17 -9.27 -4.49 4.34
C SER A 17 -8.58 -3.20 4.81
N LEU A 18 -7.24 -3.21 4.84
CA LEU A 18 -6.45 -2.04 5.25
C LEU A 18 -6.53 -0.92 4.20
N SER A 19 -6.52 -1.27 2.91
CA SER A 19 -6.67 -0.28 1.84
C SER A 19 -8.01 0.43 1.93
N GLY A 20 -9.12 -0.28 2.17
CA GLY A 20 -10.43 0.34 2.36
C GLY A 20 -10.45 1.29 3.55
N LEU A 21 -10.03 0.79 4.72
CA LEU A 21 -10.03 1.55 5.97
C LEU A 21 -9.23 2.86 5.86
N LEU A 22 -8.03 2.81 5.28
CA LEU A 22 -7.16 3.98 5.21
C LEU A 22 -7.52 4.92 4.04
N SER A 23 -8.10 4.40 2.96
CA SER A 23 -8.62 5.25 1.88
C SER A 23 -9.83 6.06 2.35
N ASP A 24 -10.68 5.49 3.21
CA ASP A 24 -11.84 6.19 3.79
C ASP A 24 -11.40 7.38 4.69
N GLU A 25 -10.21 7.30 5.29
CA GLU A 25 -9.57 8.39 6.05
C GLU A 25 -8.87 9.43 5.15
N GLY A 26 -8.86 9.22 3.84
CA GLY A 26 -8.33 10.15 2.84
C GLY A 26 -6.85 9.97 2.49
N PHE A 27 -6.23 8.88 2.91
CA PHE A 27 -4.84 8.55 2.53
C PHE A 27 -4.76 7.97 1.12
N GLU A 28 -3.62 8.20 0.46
CA GLU A 28 -3.30 7.53 -0.80
C GLU A 28 -2.66 6.17 -0.50
N ILE A 29 -3.32 5.09 -0.89
CA ILE A 29 -2.87 3.74 -0.55
C ILE A 29 -2.23 3.06 -1.77
N ILE A 30 -1.06 2.47 -1.52
CA ILE A 30 -0.35 1.60 -2.44
C ILE A 30 -0.20 0.25 -1.74
N THR A 31 -0.38 -0.85 -2.48
CA THR A 31 -0.27 -2.20 -1.93
C THR A 31 0.79 -3.01 -2.67
N ALA A 32 1.43 -3.95 -1.98
CA ALA A 32 2.35 -4.91 -2.54
C ALA A 32 2.14 -6.28 -1.88
N ALA A 33 2.19 -7.35 -2.67
CA ALA A 33 1.98 -8.71 -2.17
C ALA A 33 3.24 -9.33 -1.55
N ASN A 34 4.39 -8.66 -1.67
CA ASN A 34 5.67 -9.14 -1.16
C ASN A 34 6.71 -8.00 -1.15
N GLY A 35 7.86 -8.27 -0.53
CA GLY A 35 8.95 -7.30 -0.41
C GLY A 35 9.57 -6.89 -1.75
N TYR A 36 9.59 -7.76 -2.76
CA TYR A 36 10.17 -7.42 -4.07
C TYR A 36 9.31 -6.40 -4.82
N GLU A 37 7.99 -6.60 -4.83
CA GLU A 37 7.03 -5.62 -5.35
C GLU A 37 7.12 -4.30 -4.60
N ALA A 38 7.21 -4.36 -3.26
CA ALA A 38 7.33 -3.17 -2.42
C ALA A 38 8.59 -2.35 -2.76
N LEU A 39 9.75 -3.00 -2.88
CA LEU A 39 11.00 -2.33 -3.24
C LEU A 39 10.91 -1.71 -4.64
N LYS A 40 10.33 -2.43 -5.61
CA LYS A 40 10.15 -1.90 -6.97
C LYS A 40 9.29 -0.65 -7.00
N ILE A 41 8.24 -0.59 -6.17
CA ILE A 41 7.38 0.59 -6.03
C ILE A 41 8.19 1.77 -5.47
N VAL A 42 8.91 1.55 -4.37
CA VAL A 42 9.74 2.59 -3.73
C VAL A 42 10.81 3.12 -4.69
N ASP A 43 11.47 2.25 -5.45
CA ASP A 43 12.48 2.64 -6.44
C ASP A 43 11.90 3.43 -7.62
N THR A 44 10.62 3.23 -7.96
CA THR A 44 9.95 3.93 -9.08
C THR A 44 9.50 5.34 -8.69
N GLU A 45 9.23 5.58 -7.41
CA GLU A 45 8.79 6.87 -6.86
C GLU A 45 9.97 7.77 -6.42
N SER A 46 11.21 7.36 -6.70
CA SER A 46 12.46 8.07 -6.35
C SER A 46 12.92 9.08 -7.41
#